data_AF-A0A7S2Q5U8-F1
#
_entry.id   AF-A0A7S2Q5U8-F1
#
_cell.length_a   1.000
_cell.length_b   1.000
_cell.length_c   1.000
_cell.angle_alpha   90.00
_cell.angle_beta   90.00
_cell.angle_gamma   90.00
#
_symmetry.space_group_name_H-M   'P 1'
#
loop_
_entity.id
_entity.type
_entity.pdbx_description
1 polymer ?
#
loop_
_entity_poly.entity_id
_entity_poly.type
_entity_poly.pdbx_seq_one_letter_code
_entity_poly.pdbx_strand_id
1 'polypeptide(L)'
;SLARIGRVVGQGASAQPGILRHAFTVEEAKRALVEAGAEQAWPYFEQEKDTTLVSFGFSTQSSFPTPAGGLADGKVISVSPFVVIFDDFLTDEECEFLRAFAHTRLAPAKVVESTDNWYKQSTETRNNEQHWLTPQEEKAVPVLRHVLKRMHRASRIPDGHAEALQIGRYNKSAKYEGHVDSDPAHKVARPATLIAYLNDPEGGGDTLFPVGRRDCGAVWHSDPATGEKVYGAALCCASPEKDAPETVRVTPKRGRAVLFFSHGPDGVLDSRSTHIGCPVIAGEKWIAQRWFRFSPYNRVSYTSGPGFDPRFDGAPADFADDAVAPQVAARDAAQDGAARITRKLSDD
;
A
#
# COMPACT_ATOMS: atom_id res chain seq x y z
N SER A 1 28.37 21.89 42.67
CA SER A 1 29.66 21.17 42.58
C SER A 1 29.41 19.88 41.81
N LEU A 2 29.34 19.84 40.48
CA LEU A 2 30.44 19.93 39.51
C LEU A 2 31.73 19.19 39.91
N ALA A 3 32.20 18.38 38.95
CA ALA A 3 33.49 17.68 38.84
C ALA A 3 33.62 16.38 39.66
N ARG A 4 34.21 15.29 39.15
CA ARG A 4 34.90 14.93 37.88
C ARG A 4 35.35 13.48 38.09
N ILE A 5 35.20 12.58 37.12
CA ILE A 5 36.21 11.63 36.57
C ILE A 5 35.56 11.08 35.27
N GLY A 6 36.10 11.06 34.06
CA GLY A 6 37.42 11.40 33.53
C GLY A 6 37.51 10.75 32.14
N ARG A 7 37.86 11.55 31.13
CA ARG A 7 38.06 11.20 29.72
C ARG A 7 38.92 9.95 29.51
N VAL A 8 38.56 9.15 28.50
CA VAL A 8 39.52 8.67 27.50
C VAL A 8 38.97 9.07 26.13
N VAL A 9 39.66 10.01 25.50
CA VAL A 9 39.41 10.49 24.13
C VAL A 9 40.41 9.76 23.25
N GLY A 10 39.92 8.90 22.37
CA GLY A 10 40.65 8.47 21.17
C GLY A 10 40.20 9.34 20.00
N GLN A 11 41.07 10.25 19.58
CA GLN A 11 40.95 10.98 18.31
C GLN A 11 41.29 10.03 17.16
N GLY A 12 40.55 10.09 16.04
CA GLY A 12 41.04 9.49 14.81
C GLY A 12 40.03 9.12 13.73
N ALA A 13 39.06 9.96 13.40
CA ALA A 13 38.47 10.01 12.06
C ALA A 13 37.85 11.38 11.85
N SER A 14 38.56 12.26 11.16
CA SER A 14 38.02 13.53 10.67
C SER A 14 36.92 13.22 9.66
N ALA A 15 35.66 13.33 10.07
CA ALA A 15 34.55 13.41 9.13
C ALA A 15 34.74 14.69 8.32
N GLN A 16 35.01 14.56 7.02
CA GLN A 16 35.04 15.70 6.13
C GLN A 16 33.67 16.38 6.09
N PRO A 17 33.58 17.71 6.17
CA PRO A 17 32.35 18.45 5.93
C PRO A 17 32.15 18.52 4.41
N GLY A 18 31.53 17.48 3.84
CA GLY A 18 31.32 17.36 2.41
C GLY A 18 29.99 16.67 2.12
N ILE A 19 29.05 17.44 1.56
CA ILE A 19 27.65 17.10 1.19
C ILE A 19 26.64 17.44 2.29
N LEU A 20 26.35 18.74 2.38
CA LEU A 20 25.12 19.23 2.97
C LEU A 20 23.94 18.72 2.13
N ARG A 21 23.10 17.96 2.82
CA ARG A 21 21.80 17.44 2.42
C ARG A 21 20.89 18.61 2.03
N HIS A 22 20.44 18.69 0.79
CA HIS A 22 19.36 19.62 0.44
C HIS A 22 18.02 19.01 0.91
N ALA A 23 17.71 19.17 2.20
CA ALA A 23 16.32 19.08 2.66
C ALA A 23 15.57 20.29 2.12
N PHE A 24 14.34 20.09 1.64
CA PHE A 24 13.51 21.20 1.17
C PHE A 24 13.23 22.14 2.35
N THR A 25 13.28 23.43 2.10
CA THR A 25 12.71 24.45 2.98
C THR A 25 11.19 24.29 3.04
N VAL A 26 10.56 24.83 4.10
CA VAL A 26 9.09 24.85 4.25
C VAL A 26 8.41 25.50 3.05
N GLU A 27 8.99 26.56 2.50
CA GLU A 27 8.47 27.25 1.30
C GLU A 27 8.62 26.41 0.02
N GLU A 28 9.71 25.66 -0.13
CA GLU A 28 9.88 24.73 -1.25
C GLU A 28 8.91 23.56 -1.16
N ALA A 29 8.68 23.01 0.05
CA ALA A 29 7.68 21.98 0.28
C ALA A 29 6.26 22.50 -0.06
N LYS A 30 5.91 23.70 0.40
CA LYS A 30 4.63 24.35 0.06
C LYS A 30 4.46 24.51 -1.44
N ARG A 31 5.50 25.01 -2.13
CA ARG A 31 5.48 25.16 -3.58
C ARG A 31 5.30 23.82 -4.30
N ALA A 32 6.04 22.79 -3.89
CA ALA A 32 5.93 21.45 -4.45
C ALA A 32 4.52 20.86 -4.28
N LEU A 33 3.87 21.11 -3.15
CA LEU A 33 2.47 20.70 -2.93
C LEU A 33 1.51 21.44 -3.86
N VAL A 34 1.67 22.76 -4.03
CA VAL A 34 0.86 23.55 -4.97
C VAL A 34 1.04 23.04 -6.41
N GLU A 35 2.28 22.80 -6.84
CA GLU A 35 2.58 22.25 -8.16
C GLU A 35 2.03 20.83 -8.37
N ALA A 36 1.87 20.07 -7.28
CA ALA A 36 1.25 18.74 -7.31
C ALA A 36 -0.29 18.76 -7.20
N GLY A 37 -0.92 19.93 -7.02
CA GLY A 37 -2.36 20.04 -6.75
C GLY A 37 -2.77 19.52 -5.37
N ALA A 38 -1.85 19.53 -4.42
CA ALA A 38 -1.98 19.03 -3.06
C ALA A 38 -1.97 20.16 -2.01
N GLU A 39 -2.22 21.41 -2.41
CA GLU A 39 -2.21 22.58 -1.53
C GLU A 39 -3.22 22.47 -0.38
N GLN A 40 -4.28 21.68 -0.56
CA GLN A 40 -5.29 21.40 0.46
C GLN A 40 -4.74 20.63 1.66
N ALA A 41 -3.59 19.94 1.54
CA ALA A 41 -2.92 19.29 2.66
C ALA A 41 -2.23 20.30 3.61
N TRP A 42 -1.88 21.49 3.10
CA TRP A 42 -1.09 22.48 3.83
C TRP A 42 -1.70 22.99 5.14
N PRO A 43 -3.02 23.30 5.22
CA PRO A 43 -3.62 23.82 6.44
C PRO A 43 -3.43 22.93 7.67
N TYR A 44 -3.37 21.61 7.50
CA TYR A 44 -3.13 20.68 8.60
C TYR A 44 -1.73 20.88 9.20
N PHE A 45 -0.70 20.96 8.35
CA PHE A 45 0.68 21.20 8.78
C PHE A 45 0.87 22.58 9.41
N GLU A 46 0.14 23.60 8.96
CA GLU A 46 0.14 24.94 9.59
C GLU A 46 -0.55 24.94 10.96
N GLN A 47 -1.71 24.29 11.07
CA GLN A 47 -2.52 24.29 12.29
C GLN A 47 -1.83 23.56 13.45
N GLU A 48 -1.24 22.40 13.17
CA GLU A 48 -0.50 21.61 14.17
C GLU A 48 0.85 22.27 14.53
N LYS A 49 1.27 23.32 13.80
CA LYS A 49 2.59 23.96 13.90
C LYS A 49 3.77 22.99 13.76
N ASP A 50 3.52 21.80 13.22
CA ASP A 50 4.51 20.75 13.10
C ASP A 50 5.26 20.86 11.77
N THR A 51 6.20 21.81 11.74
CA THR A 51 7.15 21.96 10.64
C THR A 51 8.13 20.79 10.55
N THR A 52 8.21 19.92 11.58
CA THR A 52 9.11 18.77 11.59
C THR A 52 8.58 17.66 10.68
N LEU A 53 7.26 17.41 10.65
CA LEU A 53 6.65 16.47 9.71
C LEU A 53 6.78 16.91 8.25
N VAL A 54 6.66 18.21 7.97
CA VAL A 54 6.91 18.75 6.61
C VAL A 54 8.37 18.56 6.23
N SER A 55 9.29 18.94 7.12
CA SER A 55 10.73 18.79 6.91
C SER A 55 11.11 17.32 6.71
N PHE A 56 10.48 16.41 7.46
CA PHE A 56 10.61 14.98 7.32
C PHE A 56 10.14 14.53 5.93
N GLY A 57 8.89 14.80 5.55
CA GLY A 57 8.30 14.30 4.31
C GLY A 57 9.02 14.74 3.02
N PHE A 58 9.70 15.89 3.09
CA PHE A 58 10.52 16.45 2.00
C PHE A 58 12.02 16.39 2.26
N SER A 59 12.45 15.54 3.20
CA SER A 59 13.86 15.23 3.37
C SER A 59 14.41 14.43 2.19
N THR A 60 15.72 14.49 2.02
CA THR A 60 16.44 13.61 1.08
C THR A 60 16.27 12.16 1.48
N GLN A 61 16.25 11.25 0.50
CA GLN A 61 16.05 9.82 0.73
C GLN A 61 17.00 9.21 1.78
N SER A 62 18.27 9.64 1.82
CA SER A 62 19.25 9.16 2.81
C SER A 62 18.94 9.54 4.26
N SER A 63 17.95 10.40 4.46
CA SER A 63 17.51 10.87 5.77
C SER A 63 16.25 10.15 6.26
N PHE A 64 15.57 9.36 5.41
CA PHE A 64 14.42 8.59 5.85
C PHE A 64 14.88 7.44 6.75
N PRO A 65 14.25 7.27 7.93
CA PRO A 65 14.53 6.13 8.78
C PRO A 65 14.19 4.84 8.02
N THR A 66 15.06 3.85 8.17
CA THR A 66 14.68 2.49 7.78
C THR A 66 13.78 1.96 8.88
N PRO A 67 12.61 1.39 8.56
CA PRO A 67 11.79 0.72 9.56
C PRO A 67 12.59 -0.35 10.30
N ALA A 68 12.22 -0.62 11.56
CA ALA A 68 12.96 -1.57 12.39
C ALA A 68 12.92 -3.00 11.82
N GLY A 69 11.86 -3.33 11.06
CA GLY A 69 11.71 -4.57 10.31
C GLY A 69 12.22 -4.45 8.87
N GLY A 70 12.91 -5.49 8.40
CA GLY A 70 13.29 -5.65 7.00
C GLY A 70 12.18 -6.30 6.17
N LEU A 71 12.24 -6.11 4.84
CA LEU A 71 11.35 -6.82 3.92
C LEU A 71 11.56 -8.35 3.92
N ALA A 72 12.74 -8.81 4.34
CA ALA A 72 13.02 -10.23 4.50
C ALA A 72 12.33 -10.82 5.76
N ASP A 73 11.92 -9.98 6.71
CA ASP A 73 11.33 -10.40 7.99
C ASP A 73 9.81 -10.62 7.90
N GLY A 74 9.25 -10.59 6.69
CA GLY A 74 7.84 -10.87 6.45
C GLY A 74 7.45 -12.26 6.97
N LYS A 75 6.46 -12.30 7.87
CA LYS A 75 5.92 -13.54 8.43
C LYS A 75 4.77 -14.04 7.57
N VAL A 76 4.94 -15.18 6.92
CA VAL A 76 3.83 -15.90 6.28
C VAL A 76 2.89 -16.40 7.36
N ILE A 77 1.63 -15.95 7.32
CA ILE A 77 0.59 -16.36 8.30
C ILE A 77 -0.49 -17.23 7.67
N SER A 78 -0.56 -17.28 6.35
CA SER A 78 -1.34 -18.27 5.62
C SER A 78 -0.70 -18.54 4.26
N VAL A 79 -0.79 -19.78 3.82
CA VAL A 79 -0.39 -20.19 2.47
C VAL A 79 -1.58 -20.23 1.51
N SER A 80 -2.80 -20.14 2.04
CA SER A 80 -4.03 -20.18 1.23
C SER A 80 -5.21 -19.49 1.94
N PRO A 81 -5.56 -18.25 1.57
CA PRO A 81 -4.85 -17.42 0.60
C PRO A 81 -3.41 -17.13 1.08
N PHE A 82 -2.50 -16.82 0.16
CA PHE A 82 -1.14 -16.47 0.58
C PHE A 82 -1.14 -15.09 1.24
N VAL A 83 -0.84 -15.04 2.54
CA VAL A 83 -0.87 -13.82 3.37
C VAL A 83 0.42 -13.70 4.16
N VAL A 84 1.03 -12.52 4.08
CA VAL A 84 2.28 -12.16 4.76
C VAL A 84 2.04 -10.90 5.59
N ILE A 85 2.52 -10.90 6.83
CA ILE A 85 2.57 -9.71 7.68
C ILE A 85 4.01 -9.20 7.75
N PHE A 86 4.16 -7.88 7.71
CA PHE A 86 5.38 -7.17 8.03
C PHE A 86 5.11 -6.31 9.26
N ASP A 87 5.69 -6.69 10.40
CA ASP A 87 5.75 -5.79 11.55
C ASP A 87 6.81 -4.72 11.28
N ASP A 88 6.54 -3.48 11.72
CA ASP A 88 7.43 -2.34 11.50
C ASP A 88 7.76 -2.13 10.01
N PHE A 89 6.74 -2.16 9.15
CA PHE A 89 6.84 -1.89 7.70
C PHE A 89 6.90 -0.40 7.39
N LEU A 90 6.21 0.44 8.16
CA LEU A 90 6.33 1.90 8.15
C LEU A 90 6.89 2.37 9.49
N THR A 91 7.63 3.47 9.44
CA THR A 91 8.06 4.21 10.63
C THR A 91 6.93 5.07 11.16
N ASP A 92 7.06 5.51 12.41
CA ASP A 92 6.06 6.34 13.06
C ASP A 92 5.88 7.68 12.33
N GLU A 93 6.97 8.28 11.86
CA GLU A 93 6.96 9.54 11.11
C GLU A 93 6.29 9.38 9.73
N GLU A 94 6.49 8.24 9.05
CA GLU A 94 5.78 7.92 7.80
C GLU A 94 4.28 7.78 8.03
N CYS A 95 3.87 7.10 9.10
CA CYS A 95 2.47 6.94 9.45
C CYS A 95 1.78 8.29 9.70
N GLU A 96 2.38 9.17 10.50
CA GLU A 96 1.80 10.50 10.75
C GLU A 96 1.82 11.38 9.52
N PHE A 97 2.89 11.36 8.73
CA PHE A 97 2.94 12.13 7.50
C PHE A 97 1.80 11.73 6.55
N LEU A 98 1.56 10.44 6.35
CA LEU A 98 0.49 9.94 5.49
C LEU A 98 -0.91 10.35 5.99
N ARG A 99 -1.15 10.26 7.31
CA ARG A 99 -2.41 10.71 7.93
C ARG A 99 -2.61 12.21 7.74
N ALA A 100 -1.59 13.01 8.05
CA ALA A 100 -1.58 14.47 7.89
C ALA A 100 -1.85 14.88 6.43
N PHE A 101 -1.15 14.24 5.48
CA PHE A 101 -1.27 14.53 4.05
C PHE A 101 -2.68 14.30 3.51
N ALA A 102 -3.40 13.30 4.04
CA ALA A 102 -4.76 12.98 3.60
C ALA A 102 -5.86 13.66 4.42
N HIS A 103 -5.58 14.17 5.63
CA HIS A 103 -6.57 14.53 6.63
C HIS A 103 -7.69 15.46 6.12
N THR A 104 -7.34 16.52 5.41
CA THR A 104 -8.28 17.53 4.88
C THR A 104 -8.88 17.16 3.53
N ARG A 105 -8.56 15.96 3.00
CA ARG A 105 -8.77 15.58 1.60
C ARG A 105 -9.59 14.29 1.44
N LEU A 106 -10.01 13.72 2.55
CA LEU A 106 -10.85 12.53 2.60
C LEU A 106 -12.26 12.84 2.09
N ALA A 107 -12.81 11.90 1.31
CA ALA A 107 -14.20 11.92 0.87
C ALA A 107 -14.84 10.54 1.10
N PRO A 108 -16.17 10.44 1.25
CA PRO A 108 -16.85 9.16 1.40
C PRO A 108 -16.48 8.17 0.28
N ALA A 109 -16.23 6.91 0.64
CA ALA A 109 -15.93 5.87 -0.33
C ALA A 109 -17.13 5.63 -1.27
N LYS A 110 -16.82 5.43 -2.56
CA LYS A 110 -17.81 5.08 -3.58
C LYS A 110 -17.69 3.60 -3.90
N VAL A 111 -18.83 2.92 -4.05
CA VAL A 111 -18.91 1.57 -4.62
C VAL A 111 -19.27 1.71 -6.10
N VAL A 112 -18.63 0.92 -6.98
CA VAL A 112 -18.91 0.94 -8.42
C VAL A 112 -20.06 -0.04 -8.70
N GLU A 113 -21.26 0.45 -8.95
CA GLU A 113 -22.37 -0.39 -9.46
C GLU A 113 -23.42 0.43 -10.24
N SER A 114 -24.18 -0.25 -11.10
CA SER A 114 -25.03 0.32 -12.16
C SER A 114 -26.48 0.65 -11.74
N THR A 115 -26.76 0.88 -10.46
CA THR A 115 -28.14 1.11 -9.99
C THR A 115 -28.36 2.52 -9.44
N ASP A 116 -29.58 3.03 -9.57
CA ASP A 116 -29.99 4.39 -9.15
C ASP A 116 -29.94 4.62 -7.62
N ASN A 117 -29.65 3.59 -6.82
CA ASN A 117 -29.61 3.66 -5.35
C ASN A 117 -28.23 3.38 -4.74
N TRP A 118 -27.18 3.69 -5.50
CA TRP A 118 -25.77 3.47 -5.15
C TRP A 118 -25.37 4.02 -3.76
N TYR A 119 -25.99 5.12 -3.30
CA TYR A 119 -25.64 5.74 -2.01
C TYR A 119 -25.99 4.84 -0.82
N LYS A 120 -27.20 4.26 -0.79
CA LYS A 120 -27.65 3.41 0.33
C LYS A 120 -26.85 2.10 0.42
N GLN A 121 -26.55 1.48 -0.72
CA GLN A 121 -25.74 0.26 -0.78
C GLN A 121 -24.25 0.50 -0.51
N SER A 122 -23.72 1.69 -0.87
CA SER A 122 -22.36 2.07 -0.48
C SER A 122 -22.23 2.11 1.04
N THR A 123 -23.17 2.71 1.76
CA THR A 123 -23.11 2.78 3.23
C THR A 123 -23.30 1.44 3.94
N GLU A 124 -23.96 0.46 3.30
CA GLU A 124 -24.14 -0.89 3.84
C GLU A 124 -22.88 -1.74 3.64
N THR A 125 -22.29 -1.66 2.45
CA THR A 125 -21.15 -2.50 2.03
C THR A 125 -19.80 -1.93 2.49
N ARG A 126 -19.64 -0.61 2.40
CA ARG A 126 -18.37 0.09 2.65
C ARG A 126 -18.61 1.58 2.96
N ASN A 127 -18.48 1.96 4.22
CA ASN A 127 -18.82 3.30 4.73
C ASN A 127 -17.63 4.08 5.30
N ASN A 128 -16.44 3.85 4.77
CA ASN A 128 -15.23 4.59 5.15
C ASN A 128 -15.02 5.84 4.30
N GLU A 129 -14.09 6.70 4.71
CA GLU A 129 -13.63 7.84 3.92
C GLU A 129 -12.28 7.51 3.28
N GLN A 130 -12.02 8.03 2.09
CA GLN A 130 -10.81 7.72 1.31
C GLN A 130 -10.30 8.94 0.53
N HIS A 131 -9.01 8.94 0.28
CA HIS A 131 -8.33 9.83 -0.65
C HIS A 131 -7.44 9.01 -1.58
N TRP A 132 -7.51 9.26 -2.88
CA TRP A 132 -6.65 8.65 -3.88
C TRP A 132 -5.59 9.64 -4.31
N LEU A 133 -4.33 9.23 -4.21
CA LEU A 133 -3.23 10.07 -4.67
C LEU A 133 -3.24 10.16 -6.19
N THR A 134 -2.74 11.28 -6.70
CA THR A 134 -2.48 11.47 -8.13
C THR A 134 -1.07 10.99 -8.47
N PRO A 135 -0.82 10.60 -9.74
CA PRO A 135 0.54 10.30 -10.21
C PRO A 135 1.56 11.42 -9.97
N GLN A 136 1.12 12.68 -9.93
CA GLN A 136 2.00 13.82 -9.69
C GLN A 136 2.44 13.88 -8.23
N GLU A 137 1.52 13.62 -7.30
CA GLU A 137 1.81 13.60 -5.87
C GLU A 137 2.76 12.45 -5.50
N GLU A 138 2.50 11.25 -6.01
CA GLU A 138 3.39 10.09 -5.84
C GLU A 138 4.82 10.36 -6.34
N LYS A 139 4.99 11.29 -7.29
CA LYS A 139 6.29 11.67 -7.85
C LYS A 139 6.93 12.86 -7.13
N ALA A 140 6.14 13.83 -6.70
CA ALA A 140 6.60 15.11 -6.17
C ALA A 140 6.98 15.03 -4.68
N VAL A 141 6.36 14.15 -3.90
CA VAL A 141 6.57 14.05 -2.45
C VAL A 141 7.59 12.94 -2.13
N PRO A 142 8.77 13.27 -1.58
CA PRO A 142 9.86 12.30 -1.37
C PRO A 142 9.49 11.10 -0.50
N VAL A 143 8.82 11.30 0.63
CA VAL A 143 8.43 10.20 1.53
C VAL A 143 7.41 9.25 0.88
N LEU A 144 6.48 9.77 0.06
CA LEU A 144 5.53 8.92 -0.68
C LEU A 144 6.26 7.98 -1.63
N ARG A 145 7.22 8.49 -2.41
CA ARG A 145 8.06 7.65 -3.27
C ARG A 145 8.76 6.54 -2.48
N HIS A 146 9.28 6.88 -1.30
CA HIS A 146 10.01 5.95 -0.47
C HIS A 146 9.11 4.80 0.04
N VAL A 147 7.91 5.13 0.55
CA VAL A 147 6.90 4.16 0.97
C VAL A 147 6.43 3.29 -0.19
N LEU A 148 6.12 3.88 -1.35
CA LEU A 148 5.64 3.16 -2.52
C LEU A 148 6.64 2.11 -3.02
N LYS A 149 7.92 2.48 -3.12
CA LYS A 149 8.99 1.53 -3.47
C LYS A 149 9.08 0.36 -2.50
N ARG A 150 8.94 0.64 -1.20
CA ARG A 150 8.91 -0.42 -0.17
C ARG A 150 7.76 -1.39 -0.41
N MET A 151 6.58 -0.88 -0.76
CA MET A 151 5.41 -1.71 -1.11
C MET A 151 5.66 -2.59 -2.33
N HIS A 152 6.26 -2.04 -3.40
CA HIS A 152 6.59 -2.79 -4.62
C HIS A 152 7.63 -3.89 -4.39
N ARG A 153 8.66 -3.63 -3.57
CA ARG A 153 9.63 -4.66 -3.21
C ARG A 153 9.03 -5.77 -2.35
N ALA A 154 8.17 -5.43 -1.40
CA ALA A 154 7.49 -6.42 -0.56
C ALA A 154 6.62 -7.36 -1.40
N SER A 155 5.88 -6.80 -2.38
CA SER A 155 5.01 -7.57 -3.27
C SER A 155 5.74 -8.29 -4.39
N ARG A 156 7.00 -7.92 -4.67
CA ARG A 156 7.79 -8.38 -5.83
C ARG A 156 7.11 -8.04 -7.16
N ILE A 157 6.41 -6.90 -7.21
CA ILE A 157 5.68 -6.43 -8.39
C ILE A 157 6.32 -5.12 -8.89
N PRO A 158 6.61 -4.98 -10.20
CA PRO A 158 7.29 -3.79 -10.72
C PRO A 158 6.57 -2.48 -10.42
N ASP A 159 7.31 -1.39 -10.27
CA ASP A 159 6.80 -0.08 -9.86
C ASP A 159 5.68 0.48 -10.77
N GLY A 160 5.67 0.12 -12.05
CA GLY A 160 4.63 0.51 -12.99
C GLY A 160 3.33 -0.31 -12.91
N HIS A 161 3.27 -1.32 -12.04
CA HIS A 161 2.20 -2.33 -11.98
C HIS A 161 1.33 -2.17 -10.72
N ALA A 162 0.87 -0.95 -10.48
CA ALA A 162 -0.04 -0.67 -9.37
C ALA A 162 -1.01 0.46 -9.68
N GLU A 163 -2.16 0.42 -9.01
CA GLU A 163 -3.06 1.55 -8.91
C GLU A 163 -2.48 2.63 -7.99
N ALA A 164 -3.03 3.84 -8.07
CA ALA A 164 -2.68 4.91 -7.15
C ALA A 164 -2.87 4.48 -5.69
N LEU A 165 -2.03 5.00 -4.80
CA LEU A 165 -2.15 4.78 -3.37
C LEU A 165 -3.48 5.35 -2.90
N GLN A 166 -4.23 4.56 -2.15
CA GLN A 166 -5.40 5.03 -1.44
C GLN A 166 -5.08 5.14 0.05
N ILE A 167 -5.38 6.29 0.64
CA ILE A 167 -5.37 6.47 2.09
C ILE A 167 -6.82 6.46 2.55
N GLY A 168 -7.17 5.59 3.50
CA GLY A 168 -8.52 5.39 4.00
C GLY A 168 -8.62 5.60 5.50
N ARG A 169 -9.75 6.17 5.96
CA ARG A 169 -10.12 6.33 7.37
C ARG A 169 -11.46 5.65 7.65
N TYR A 170 -11.48 4.81 8.67
CA TYR A 170 -12.64 4.12 9.20
C TYR A 170 -12.93 4.72 10.58
N ASN A 171 -14.01 5.49 10.67
CA ASN A 171 -14.53 5.98 11.95
C ASN A 171 -15.22 4.83 12.71
N LYS A 172 -15.65 5.09 13.96
CA LYS A 172 -16.45 4.14 14.73
C LYS A 172 -17.63 3.59 13.90
N SER A 173 -17.80 2.28 13.97
CA SER A 173 -18.74 1.44 13.19
C SER A 173 -18.49 1.35 11.68
N ALA A 174 -17.49 2.06 11.14
CA ALA A 174 -17.14 1.95 9.73
C ALA A 174 -16.47 0.60 9.45
N LYS A 175 -16.78 0.00 8.30
CA LYS A 175 -16.43 -1.36 7.90
C LYS A 175 -16.31 -1.51 6.39
N TYR A 176 -15.85 -2.68 5.95
CA TYR A 176 -15.93 -3.14 4.57
C TYR A 176 -16.33 -4.62 4.58
N GLU A 177 -17.48 -4.93 4.00
CA GLU A 177 -18.02 -6.27 3.85
C GLU A 177 -17.13 -7.22 3.05
N GLY A 178 -17.39 -8.52 3.15
CA GLY A 178 -16.59 -9.57 2.51
C GLY A 178 -16.52 -9.41 1.01
N HIS A 179 -15.31 -9.22 0.48
CA HIS A 179 -15.06 -9.05 -0.95
C HIS A 179 -13.70 -9.63 -1.37
N VAL A 180 -13.54 -9.84 -2.67
CA VAL A 180 -12.26 -10.12 -3.31
C VAL A 180 -11.83 -8.87 -4.04
N ASP A 181 -10.56 -8.49 -3.91
CA ASP A 181 -10.06 -7.28 -4.56
C ASP A 181 -10.00 -7.38 -6.08
N SER A 182 -9.77 -8.59 -6.59
CA SER A 182 -9.71 -8.89 -8.01
C SER A 182 -11.07 -9.30 -8.56
N ASP A 183 -11.46 -8.66 -9.65
CA ASP A 183 -12.64 -8.96 -10.44
C ASP A 183 -12.28 -9.01 -11.94
N PRO A 184 -11.73 -10.15 -12.41
CA PRO A 184 -11.34 -10.31 -13.80
C PRO A 184 -12.52 -10.17 -14.78
N ALA A 185 -13.76 -10.48 -14.35
CA ALA A 185 -14.94 -10.38 -15.20
C ALA A 185 -15.22 -8.93 -15.60
N HIS A 186 -14.94 -7.97 -14.71
CA HIS A 186 -15.04 -6.54 -14.97
C HIS A 186 -13.70 -5.90 -15.36
N LYS A 187 -12.73 -6.69 -15.84
CA LYS A 187 -11.39 -6.25 -16.29
C LYS A 187 -10.55 -5.61 -15.17
N VAL A 188 -10.79 -5.98 -13.92
CA VAL A 188 -10.01 -5.56 -12.75
C VAL A 188 -9.26 -6.76 -12.19
N ALA A 189 -8.19 -7.18 -12.88
CA ALA A 189 -7.33 -8.26 -12.37
C ALA A 189 -6.21 -7.69 -11.48
N ARG A 190 -6.27 -7.99 -10.18
CA ARG A 190 -5.30 -7.54 -9.17
C ARG A 190 -4.61 -8.75 -8.55
N PRO A 191 -3.34 -9.05 -8.87
CA PRO A 191 -2.65 -10.21 -8.31
C PRO A 191 -2.48 -10.15 -6.79
N ALA A 192 -2.24 -8.95 -6.26
CA ALA A 192 -1.96 -8.74 -4.86
C ALA A 192 -2.46 -7.38 -4.36
N THR A 193 -2.63 -7.30 -3.05
CA THR A 193 -2.97 -6.09 -2.32
C THR A 193 -2.07 -5.97 -1.10
N LEU A 194 -1.54 -4.77 -0.86
CA LEU A 194 -0.83 -4.44 0.37
C LEU A 194 -1.60 -3.35 1.12
N ILE A 195 -1.90 -3.61 2.39
CA ILE A 195 -2.54 -2.67 3.32
C ILE A 195 -1.56 -2.40 4.45
N ALA A 196 -1.11 -1.17 4.61
CA ALA A 196 -0.34 -0.70 5.75
C ALA A 196 -1.25 0.05 6.73
N TYR A 197 -1.16 -0.27 8.02
CA TYR A 197 -1.95 0.38 9.07
C TYR A 197 -1.19 1.61 9.60
N LEU A 198 -1.87 2.76 9.60
CA LEU A 198 -1.25 4.04 9.96
C LEU A 198 -1.44 4.41 11.43
N ASN A 199 -2.28 3.68 12.17
CA ASN A 199 -2.46 3.85 13.61
C ASN A 199 -2.97 2.56 14.27
N ASP A 200 -2.90 2.53 15.59
CA ASP A 200 -3.59 1.56 16.43
C ASP A 200 -5.03 2.04 16.68
N PRO A 201 -6.07 1.34 16.22
CA PRO A 201 -7.43 1.61 16.67
C PRO A 201 -7.59 1.18 18.13
N GLU A 202 -8.39 1.91 18.90
CA GLU A 202 -8.65 1.57 20.31
C GLU A 202 -9.45 0.26 20.44
N GLY A 203 -10.20 -0.13 19.41
CA GLY A 203 -10.84 -1.45 19.35
C GLY A 203 -11.46 -1.78 17.99
N GLY A 204 -11.43 -3.06 17.63
CA GLY A 204 -11.95 -3.56 16.35
C GLY A 204 -11.04 -3.23 15.17
N GLY A 205 -11.61 -3.22 13.96
CA GLY A 205 -10.88 -2.81 12.75
C GLY A 205 -9.99 -3.88 12.12
N ASP A 206 -10.04 -5.14 12.55
CA ASP A 206 -9.25 -6.22 11.94
C ASP A 206 -9.44 -6.33 10.42
N THR A 207 -8.39 -6.77 9.71
CA THR A 207 -8.54 -7.34 8.37
C THR A 207 -8.69 -8.85 8.53
N LEU A 208 -9.87 -9.38 8.20
CA LEU A 208 -10.26 -10.77 8.43
C LEU A 208 -10.41 -11.51 7.10
N PHE A 209 -9.73 -12.64 6.96
CA PHE A 209 -9.94 -13.61 5.88
C PHE A 209 -10.75 -14.77 6.45
N PRO A 210 -12.07 -14.83 6.18
CA PRO A 210 -12.99 -15.71 6.90
C PRO A 210 -13.00 -17.14 6.30
N VAL A 211 -11.83 -17.70 5.98
CA VAL A 211 -11.71 -19.05 5.42
C VAL A 211 -12.30 -20.05 6.42
N GLY A 212 -13.20 -20.91 5.95
CA GLY A 212 -13.90 -21.87 6.82
C GLY A 212 -15.11 -21.31 7.58
N ARG A 213 -15.36 -19.98 7.52
CA ARG A 213 -16.56 -19.36 8.09
C ARG A 213 -17.69 -19.29 7.05
N ARG A 214 -18.93 -19.51 7.50
CA ARG A 214 -20.14 -19.50 6.64
C ARG A 214 -21.06 -18.30 6.89
N ASP A 215 -20.91 -17.65 8.03
CA ASP A 215 -21.72 -16.53 8.53
C ASP A 215 -21.17 -15.15 8.14
N CYS A 216 -20.17 -15.12 7.25
CA CYS A 216 -19.44 -13.90 6.89
C CYS A 216 -19.81 -13.32 5.52
N GLY A 217 -20.88 -13.82 4.88
CA GLY A 217 -21.37 -13.30 3.61
C GLY A 217 -21.94 -11.88 3.74
N ALA A 218 -21.72 -11.04 2.73
CA ALA A 218 -22.22 -9.67 2.60
C ALA A 218 -23.74 -9.61 2.38
N VAL A 219 -24.50 -10.11 3.36
CA VAL A 219 -25.96 -10.18 3.35
C VAL A 219 -26.51 -9.77 4.73
N TRP A 220 -27.81 -9.51 4.80
CA TRP A 220 -28.50 -9.23 6.06
C TRP A 220 -28.69 -10.52 6.86
N HIS A 221 -28.28 -10.48 8.12
CA HIS A 221 -28.47 -11.54 9.11
C HIS A 221 -29.33 -11.00 10.26
N SER A 222 -29.91 -11.91 11.05
CA SER A 222 -30.52 -11.59 12.34
C SER A 222 -29.52 -11.93 13.43
N ASP A 223 -29.19 -10.95 14.28
CA ASP A 223 -28.31 -11.13 15.41
C ASP A 223 -28.88 -12.21 16.36
N PRO A 224 -28.16 -13.31 16.65
CA PRO A 224 -28.70 -14.37 17.50
C PRO A 224 -29.00 -13.96 18.94
N ALA A 225 -28.36 -12.91 19.45
CA ALA A 225 -28.51 -12.43 20.81
C ALA A 225 -29.61 -11.37 20.94
N THR A 226 -29.73 -10.45 19.98
CA THR A 226 -30.68 -9.32 20.06
C THR A 226 -31.87 -9.44 19.11
N GLY A 227 -31.78 -10.26 18.07
CA GLY A 227 -32.74 -10.35 16.97
C GLY A 227 -32.65 -9.20 15.97
N GLU A 228 -31.81 -8.20 16.20
CA GLU A 228 -31.65 -7.04 15.33
C GLU A 228 -31.04 -7.42 13.97
N LYS A 229 -31.35 -6.64 12.94
CA LYS A 229 -30.73 -6.84 11.62
C LYS A 229 -29.30 -6.30 11.63
N VAL A 230 -28.35 -7.19 11.34
CA VAL A 230 -26.93 -6.87 11.22
C VAL A 230 -26.41 -7.34 9.85
N TYR A 231 -25.46 -6.61 9.28
CA TYR A 231 -24.92 -6.91 7.96
C TYR A 231 -23.55 -7.62 8.09
N GLY A 232 -23.36 -8.67 7.29
CA GLY A 232 -22.31 -9.71 7.32
C GLY A 232 -21.10 -9.49 8.22
N ALA A 233 -20.26 -8.50 7.89
CA ALA A 233 -19.00 -8.23 8.56
C ALA A 233 -19.17 -7.94 10.06
N ALA A 234 -20.24 -7.26 10.46
CA ALA A 234 -20.47 -6.96 11.87
C ALA A 234 -20.69 -8.25 12.68
N LEU A 235 -21.52 -9.17 12.17
CA LEU A 235 -21.77 -10.46 12.81
C LEU A 235 -20.52 -11.33 12.82
N CYS A 236 -19.86 -11.45 11.66
CA CYS A 236 -18.67 -12.25 11.47
C CYS A 236 -17.55 -11.84 12.44
N CYS A 237 -17.27 -10.54 12.52
CA CYS A 237 -16.18 -10.00 13.33
C CYS A 237 -16.50 -9.98 14.84
N ALA A 238 -17.78 -9.96 15.23
CA ALA A 238 -18.19 -9.99 16.63
C ALA A 238 -18.13 -11.38 17.27
N SER A 239 -17.91 -12.44 16.49
CA SER A 239 -17.86 -13.84 16.95
C SER A 239 -16.49 -14.49 16.68
N PRO A 240 -15.36 -14.01 17.25
CA PRO A 240 -14.05 -14.62 17.02
C PRO A 240 -13.93 -16.06 17.56
N GLU A 241 -14.76 -16.46 18.52
CA GLU A 241 -14.84 -17.83 19.03
C GLU A 241 -15.32 -18.85 17.99
N LYS A 242 -15.91 -18.38 16.88
CA LYS A 242 -16.31 -19.19 15.73
C LYS A 242 -15.24 -19.25 14.64
N ASP A 243 -14.11 -18.56 14.80
CA ASP A 243 -12.99 -18.62 13.84
C ASP A 243 -12.52 -20.06 13.68
N ALA A 244 -12.49 -20.53 12.43
CA ALA A 244 -11.95 -21.84 12.09
C ALA A 244 -10.42 -21.78 12.19
N PRO A 245 -9.72 -22.93 12.30
CA PRO A 245 -8.25 -22.96 12.29
C PRO A 245 -7.61 -22.26 11.09
N GLU A 246 -8.30 -22.24 9.94
CA GLU A 246 -7.86 -21.59 8.71
C GLU A 246 -8.22 -20.09 8.62
N THR A 247 -9.07 -19.58 9.53
CA THR A 247 -9.41 -18.16 9.57
C THR A 247 -8.17 -17.33 9.89
N VAL A 248 -7.91 -16.30 9.09
CA VAL A 248 -6.77 -15.40 9.30
C VAL A 248 -7.28 -14.05 9.76
N ARG A 249 -6.83 -13.60 10.93
CA ARG A 249 -7.13 -12.27 11.47
C ARG A 249 -5.86 -11.45 11.60
N VAL A 250 -5.84 -10.29 10.95
CA VAL A 250 -4.76 -9.33 11.08
C VAL A 250 -5.25 -8.12 11.86
N THR A 251 -4.79 -8.01 13.10
CA THR A 251 -5.07 -6.84 13.94
C THR A 251 -4.25 -5.65 13.48
N PRO A 252 -4.87 -4.48 13.27
CA PRO A 252 -4.17 -3.27 12.89
C PRO A 252 -3.19 -2.90 13.99
N LYS A 253 -1.96 -2.63 13.58
CA LYS A 253 -0.93 -2.05 14.44
C LYS A 253 -0.22 -0.97 13.63
N ARG A 254 -0.03 0.21 14.17
CA ARG A 254 0.71 1.29 13.52
C ARG A 254 2.04 0.76 12.99
N GLY A 255 2.33 1.08 11.74
CA GLY A 255 3.53 0.63 11.06
C GLY A 255 3.46 -0.80 10.49
N ARG A 256 2.52 -1.65 10.91
CA ARG A 256 2.34 -2.99 10.36
C ARG A 256 1.75 -2.92 8.94
N ALA A 257 2.17 -3.84 8.08
CA ALA A 257 1.51 -4.10 6.80
C ALA A 257 1.08 -5.56 6.65
N VAL A 258 0.00 -5.77 5.91
CA VAL A 258 -0.43 -7.08 5.40
C VAL A 258 -0.39 -7.06 3.88
N LEU A 259 0.29 -8.05 3.30
CA LEU A 259 0.30 -8.34 1.87
C LEU A 259 -0.44 -9.64 1.65
N PHE A 260 -1.38 -9.66 0.72
CA PHE A 260 -2.09 -10.88 0.34
C PHE A 260 -2.29 -10.94 -1.16
N PHE A 261 -2.39 -12.17 -1.67
CA PHE A 261 -2.55 -12.44 -3.10
C PHE A 261 -3.98 -12.90 -3.38
N SER A 262 -4.61 -12.26 -4.38
CA SER A 262 -5.93 -12.68 -4.86
C SER A 262 -5.85 -13.76 -5.93
N HIS A 263 -4.65 -14.09 -6.40
CA HIS A 263 -4.42 -15.14 -7.39
C HIS A 263 -3.34 -16.10 -6.90
N GLY A 264 -3.48 -17.38 -7.26
CA GLY A 264 -2.43 -18.37 -7.11
C GLY A 264 -1.24 -18.09 -8.04
N PRO A 265 -0.11 -18.81 -7.87
CA PRO A 265 1.05 -18.71 -8.77
C PRO A 265 0.75 -19.06 -10.24
N ASP A 266 -0.33 -19.81 -10.47
CA ASP A 266 -0.88 -20.16 -11.78
C ASP A 266 -1.73 -19.04 -12.41
N GLY A 267 -1.92 -17.92 -11.69
CA GLY A 267 -2.75 -16.79 -12.12
C GLY A 267 -4.25 -17.01 -11.92
N VAL A 268 -4.68 -18.13 -11.35
CA VAL A 268 -6.10 -18.41 -11.08
C VAL A 268 -6.55 -17.62 -9.85
N LEU A 269 -7.73 -17.00 -9.93
CA LEU A 269 -8.35 -16.27 -8.81
C LEU A 269 -8.58 -17.22 -7.62
N ASP A 270 -8.03 -16.87 -6.47
CA ASP A 270 -8.23 -17.63 -5.22
C ASP A 270 -9.39 -17.00 -4.43
N SER A 271 -10.57 -17.61 -4.47
CA SER A 271 -11.75 -17.10 -3.74
C SER A 271 -11.55 -17.06 -2.22
N ARG A 272 -10.58 -17.81 -1.67
CA ARG A 272 -10.22 -17.76 -0.25
C ARG A 272 -9.54 -16.45 0.13
N SER A 273 -9.09 -15.64 -0.83
CA SER A 273 -8.63 -14.26 -0.60
C SER A 273 -9.77 -13.28 -0.31
N THR A 274 -11.02 -13.76 -0.21
CA THR A 274 -12.11 -12.98 0.34
C THR A 274 -11.69 -12.43 1.70
N HIS A 275 -11.86 -11.12 1.89
CA HIS A 275 -11.47 -10.46 3.12
C HIS A 275 -12.48 -9.38 3.53
N ILE A 276 -12.44 -9.04 4.81
CA ILE A 276 -13.37 -8.16 5.50
C ILE A 276 -12.56 -7.10 6.24
N GLY A 277 -12.98 -5.84 6.14
CA GLY A 277 -12.59 -4.79 7.08
C GLY A 277 -13.57 -4.78 8.23
N CYS A 278 -13.20 -5.39 9.37
CA CYS A 278 -14.08 -5.47 10.53
C CYS A 278 -14.46 -4.07 11.04
N PRO A 279 -15.67 -3.90 11.62
CA PRO A 279 -16.07 -2.62 12.18
C PRO A 279 -15.07 -2.10 13.21
N VAL A 280 -14.79 -0.81 13.18
CA VAL A 280 -14.08 -0.14 14.27
C VAL A 280 -15.04 0.01 15.46
N ILE A 281 -14.68 -0.50 16.62
CA ILE A 281 -15.51 -0.47 17.83
C ILE A 281 -15.21 0.77 18.67
N ALA A 282 -13.94 1.17 18.75
CA ALA A 282 -13.48 2.35 19.47
C ALA A 282 -12.33 3.04 18.71
N GLY A 283 -12.26 4.37 18.83
CA GLY A 283 -11.32 5.21 18.08
C GLY A 283 -11.59 5.23 16.58
N GLU A 284 -10.52 5.18 15.80
CA GLU A 284 -10.52 5.19 14.34
C GLU A 284 -9.42 4.27 13.80
N LYS A 285 -9.57 3.81 12.55
CA LYS A 285 -8.54 3.06 11.83
C LYS A 285 -8.17 3.81 10.55
N TRP A 286 -6.88 4.00 10.34
CA TRP A 286 -6.29 4.56 9.12
C TRP A 286 -5.46 3.50 8.40
N ILE A 287 -5.58 3.47 7.09
CA ILE A 287 -4.81 2.58 6.23
C ILE A 287 -4.24 3.33 5.03
N ALA A 288 -3.07 2.91 4.56
CA ALA A 288 -2.59 3.16 3.21
C ALA A 288 -2.61 1.83 2.45
N GLN A 289 -3.36 1.78 1.35
CA GLN A 289 -3.55 0.55 0.58
C GLN A 289 -3.14 0.75 -0.87
N ARG A 290 -2.50 -0.28 -1.42
CA ARG A 290 -2.09 -0.33 -2.82
C ARG A 290 -2.52 -1.64 -3.44
N TRP A 291 -3.29 -1.53 -4.52
CA TRP A 291 -3.64 -2.64 -5.38
C TRP A 291 -2.62 -2.76 -6.50
N PHE A 292 -2.09 -3.95 -6.69
CA PHE A 292 -1.17 -4.24 -7.77
C PHE A 292 -1.91 -4.74 -9.02
N ARG A 293 -1.24 -4.72 -10.17
CA ARG A 293 -1.80 -5.12 -11.47
C ARG A 293 -0.87 -6.11 -12.18
N PHE A 294 -1.44 -7.03 -12.96
CA PHE A 294 -0.63 -7.94 -13.79
C PHE A 294 0.14 -7.20 -14.89
N SER A 295 -0.45 -6.14 -15.42
CA SER A 295 0.12 -5.32 -16.50
C SER A 295 0.43 -3.91 -15.99
N PRO A 296 1.31 -3.16 -16.69
CA PRO A 296 1.54 -1.75 -16.40
C PRO A 296 0.22 -0.98 -16.31
N TYR A 297 0.06 -0.19 -15.24
CA TYR A 297 -1.15 0.57 -14.95
C TYR A 297 -0.83 2.07 -14.92
N ASN A 298 -1.59 2.85 -15.68
CA ASN A 298 -1.73 4.31 -15.64
C ASN A 298 -0.49 5.17 -15.28
N ARG A 299 0.62 4.98 -16.02
CA ARG A 299 1.60 6.04 -16.37
C ARG A 299 2.56 6.56 -15.27
N VAL A 300 2.69 5.89 -14.12
CA VAL A 300 3.81 6.18 -13.21
C VAL A 300 5.03 5.38 -13.66
N SER A 301 5.78 5.92 -14.62
CA SER A 301 7.13 5.45 -14.92
C SER A 301 8.11 6.21 -14.03
N TYR A 302 8.78 5.50 -13.11
CA TYR A 302 9.91 6.01 -12.36
C TYR A 302 11.16 5.89 -13.25
N THR A 303 11.23 6.69 -14.31
CA THR A 303 12.41 6.68 -15.22
C THR A 303 13.67 7.15 -14.49
N SER A 304 14.83 6.74 -15.03
CA SER A 304 16.19 7.02 -14.57
C SER A 304 16.55 8.52 -14.63
N GLY A 305 16.04 9.31 -13.69
CA GLY A 305 16.40 10.71 -13.48
C GLY A 305 17.36 10.91 -12.30
N PRO A 306 17.74 12.16 -11.96
CA PRO A 306 18.72 12.50 -10.92
C PRO A 306 18.37 12.11 -9.46
N GLY A 307 17.33 11.31 -9.25
CA GLY A 307 16.95 10.70 -7.98
C GLY A 307 16.76 9.18 -8.08
N PHE A 308 17.36 8.57 -9.09
CA PHE A 308 17.45 7.12 -9.30
C PHE A 308 18.52 6.53 -8.38
N ASP A 309 18.14 5.61 -7.48
CA ASP A 309 19.09 4.88 -6.63
C ASP A 309 18.96 3.37 -6.93
N PRO A 310 19.96 2.75 -7.58
CA PRO A 310 19.91 1.36 -7.98
C PRO A 310 19.89 0.37 -6.80
N ARG A 311 20.27 0.80 -5.58
CA ARG A 311 20.09 -0.02 -4.36
C ARG A 311 18.63 -0.13 -3.96
N PHE A 312 17.79 0.76 -4.49
CA PHE A 312 16.36 0.83 -4.23
C PHE A 312 15.49 0.38 -5.43
N ASP A 313 15.99 0.38 -6.66
CA ASP A 313 15.19 0.08 -7.86
C ASP A 313 15.70 -1.13 -8.67
N GLY A 314 16.36 -2.08 -8.02
CA GLY A 314 16.75 -3.37 -8.59
C GLY A 314 16.27 -4.53 -7.70
N ALA A 315 16.09 -5.72 -8.29
CA ALA A 315 16.08 -6.94 -7.50
C ALA A 315 17.33 -6.96 -6.59
N PRO A 316 17.30 -7.62 -5.41
CA PRO A 316 18.52 -7.82 -4.62
C PRO A 316 19.64 -8.26 -5.57
N ALA A 317 20.88 -7.79 -5.38
CA ALA A 317 22.00 -8.14 -6.27
C ALA A 317 22.12 -9.66 -6.50
N ASP A 318 21.65 -10.43 -5.52
CA ASP A 318 21.57 -11.89 -5.46
C ASP A 318 20.54 -12.52 -6.44
N PHE A 319 19.68 -11.72 -7.09
CA PHE A 319 18.73 -12.13 -8.13
C PHE A 319 19.13 -11.62 -9.53
N ALA A 320 20.29 -10.98 -9.68
CA ALA A 320 20.79 -10.51 -10.96
C ALA A 320 21.38 -11.65 -11.83
N ASP A 321 21.61 -12.83 -11.26
CA ASP A 321 22.10 -14.00 -11.97
C ASP A 321 21.02 -15.08 -12.02
N ASP A 322 20.18 -14.99 -13.06
CA ASP A 322 19.73 -16.08 -13.93
C ASP A 322 18.34 -15.82 -14.49
N ALA A 323 18.31 -15.56 -15.81
CA ALA A 323 17.15 -15.50 -16.69
C ALA A 323 16.14 -14.36 -16.47
N VAL A 324 16.31 -13.24 -17.19
CA VAL A 324 15.50 -12.85 -18.37
C VAL A 324 16.18 -11.62 -18.99
N ALA A 325 17.03 -11.83 -19.99
CA ALA A 325 17.40 -10.77 -20.92
C ALA A 325 16.17 -10.42 -21.79
N PRO A 326 15.98 -9.15 -22.21
CA PRO A 326 14.82 -8.75 -22.98
C PRO A 326 14.87 -9.34 -24.39
N GLN A 327 14.14 -10.44 -24.61
CA GLN A 327 13.86 -10.98 -25.96
C GLN A 327 12.86 -10.12 -26.76
N VAL A 328 12.89 -8.80 -26.60
CA VAL A 328 12.00 -7.88 -27.32
C VAL A 328 12.67 -7.30 -28.58
N ALA A 329 13.97 -7.54 -28.80
CA ALA A 329 14.66 -7.11 -30.03
C ALA A 329 14.75 -8.20 -31.12
N ALA A 330 14.31 -9.43 -30.86
CA ALA A 330 14.48 -10.55 -31.80
C ALA A 330 13.22 -10.89 -32.63
N ARG A 331 12.09 -10.22 -32.39
CA ARG A 331 10.85 -10.44 -33.18
C ARG A 331 10.73 -9.58 -34.44
N ASP A 332 11.40 -8.42 -34.48
CA ASP A 332 11.38 -7.56 -35.66
C ASP A 332 12.38 -8.00 -36.75
N ALA A 333 13.44 -8.75 -36.39
CA ALA A 333 14.35 -9.35 -37.38
C ALA A 333 13.80 -10.64 -38.02
N ALA A 334 12.85 -11.31 -37.38
CA ALA A 334 12.25 -12.55 -37.88
C ALA A 334 11.09 -12.30 -38.87
N GLN A 335 10.46 -11.12 -38.83
CA GLN A 335 9.43 -10.74 -39.82
C GLN A 335 10.04 -10.19 -41.13
N ASP A 336 11.22 -9.56 -41.08
CA ASP A 336 11.94 -9.13 -42.30
C ASP A 336 12.70 -10.27 -43.01
N GLY A 337 13.07 -11.33 -42.29
CA GLY A 337 13.67 -12.55 -42.88
C GLY A 337 12.66 -13.43 -43.62
N ALA A 338 11.40 -13.49 -43.16
CA ALA A 338 10.36 -14.32 -43.77
C ALA A 338 9.78 -13.71 -45.07
N ALA A 339 9.85 -12.38 -45.24
CA ALA A 339 9.45 -11.68 -46.46
C ALA A 339 10.51 -11.77 -47.58
N ARG A 340 11.75 -12.19 -47.28
CA ARG A 340 12.82 -12.38 -48.27
C ARG A 340 12.95 -13.82 -48.79
N ILE A 341 12.36 -14.79 -48.11
CA ILE A 341 12.40 -16.22 -48.51
C ILE A 341 11.16 -16.63 -49.32
N THR A 342 10.05 -15.90 -49.21
CA THR A 342 8.84 -16.13 -50.03
C THR A 342 8.85 -15.44 -51.40
N ARG A 343 9.89 -14.65 -51.71
CA ARG A 343 10.06 -14.00 -53.04
C ARG A 343 11.11 -14.67 -53.94
N LYS A 344 11.57 -15.87 -53.58
CA LYS A 344 12.57 -16.64 -54.34
C LYS A 344 12.11 -18.08 -54.67
N LEU A 345 10.81 -18.33 -54.55
CA LEU A 345 10.15 -19.61 -54.89
C LEU A 345 8.93 -19.41 -55.81
N SER A 346 8.83 -18.26 -56.49
CA SER A 346 7.80 -18.00 -57.50
C SER A 346 8.33 -17.52 -58.85
N ASP A 347 9.64 -17.41 -59.05
CA ASP A 347 10.27 -17.18 -60.35
C ASP A 347 11.63 -17.91 -60.34
N ASP A 348 11.80 -18.84 -61.29
CA ASP A 348 12.94 -19.73 -61.59
C ASP A 348 13.13 -21.03 -60.77
#